data_AF-A0A4R8V0H2-F1
#
_entry.id   AF-A0A4R8V0H2-F1
#
_cell.length_a   1.000
_cell.length_b   1.000
_cell.length_c   1.000
_cell.angle_alpha   90.00
_cell.angle_beta   90.00
_cell.angle_gamma   90.00
#
_symmetry.space_group_name_H-M   'P 1'
#
loop_
_entity.id
_entity.type
_entity.pdbx_description
1 polymer ?
#
loop_
_entity_poly.entity_id
_entity_poly.type
_entity_poly.pdbx_seq_one_letter_code
_entity_poly.pdbx_strand_id
1 'polypeptide(L)' 'MTLLAGVRKGARSVAWYLKGVLGEDAYAKYVAHHAAACGTDAAGVGRAPHPLMTEREFWRDQTDRQDKNPQGRCC' A
#
# COMPACT_ATOMS: atom_id res chain seq x y z
N MET A 1 30.46 -3.40 18.08
CA MET A 1 29.64 -3.42 16.83
C MET A 1 28.12 -3.38 17.07
N THR A 2 27.65 -3.16 18.30
CA THR A 2 26.21 -3.21 18.68
C THR A 2 25.48 -1.87 18.52
N LEU A 3 26.19 -0.75 18.73
CA LEU A 3 25.63 0.61 18.59
C LEU A 3 25.15 0.90 17.17
N LEU A 4 25.97 0.56 16.17
CA LEU A 4 25.60 0.69 14.75
C LEU A 4 24.40 -0.19 14.38
N ALA A 5 24.20 -1.34 15.03
CA ALA A 5 23.01 -2.17 14.81
C ALA A 5 21.75 -1.54 15.43
N GLY A 6 21.87 -0.95 16.63
CA GLY A 6 20.78 -0.22 17.28
C GLY A 6 20.33 1.02 16.49
N VAL A 7 21.29 1.83 16.01
CA VAL A 7 21.01 3.02 15.19
C VAL A 7 20.32 2.64 13.87
N ARG A 8 20.80 1.58 13.19
CA ARG A 8 20.14 1.07 11.97
C ARG A 8 18.71 0.61 12.23
N LYS A 9 18.45 -0.03 13.37
CA LYS A 9 17.10 -0.45 13.76
C LYS A 9 16.17 0.74 14.01
N GLY A 10 16.65 1.77 14.71
CA GLY A 10 15.89 3.00 14.97
C GLY A 10 15.60 3.81 13.70
N ALA A 11 16.57 3.96 12.80
CA ALA A 11 16.35 4.63 11.52
C ALA A 11 15.29 3.91 10.67
N ARG A 12 15.28 2.57 10.67
CA ARG A 12 14.29 1.76 9.94
C ARG A 12 12.88 1.92 10.49
N SER A 13 12.70 2.04 11.82
CA SER A 13 11.38 2.29 12.41
C SER A 13 10.85 3.69 12.10
N VAL A 14 11.72 4.70 12.10
CA VAL A 14 11.32 6.07 11.71
C VAL A 14 10.93 6.12 10.24
N ALA A 15 11.72 5.49 9.36
CA ALA A 15 11.38 5.40 7.94
C ALA A 15 10.06 4.67 7.70
N TRP A 16 9.80 3.55 8.40
CA TRP A 16 8.51 2.85 8.31
C TRP A 16 7.33 3.72 8.76
N TYR A 17 7.52 4.47 9.86
CA TYR A 17 6.49 5.37 10.37
C TYR A 17 6.19 6.52 9.40
N LEU A 18 7.22 7.20 8.89
CA LEU A 18 7.07 8.25 7.89
C LEU A 18 6.42 7.72 6.61
N LYS A 19 6.81 6.51 6.19
CA LYS A 19 6.21 5.82 5.05
C LYS A 19 4.71 5.62 5.21
N GLY A 20 4.30 5.18 6.41
CA GLY A 20 2.89 5.00 6.75
C GLY A 20 2.11 6.33 6.80
N VAL A 21 2.72 7.40 7.31
CA VAL A 21 2.08 8.73 7.43
C VAL A 21 1.92 9.42 6.08
N LEU A 22 2.96 9.36 5.24
CA LEU A 22 2.94 9.95 3.89
C LEU A 22 2.11 9.13 2.90
N GLY A 23 1.74 7.89 3.25
CA GLY A 23 0.97 6.99 2.39
C GLY A 23 1.78 6.41 1.24
N GLU A 24 3.11 6.55 1.21
CA GLU A 24 3.97 5.92 0.20
C GLU A 24 4.03 4.39 0.32
N ASP A 25 3.44 3.79 1.36
CA ASP A 25 3.21 2.34 1.46
C ASP A 25 1.83 1.87 0.97
N ALA A 26 0.99 2.76 0.40
CA ALA A 26 -0.36 2.41 -0.05
C ALA A 26 -0.37 1.27 -1.08
N TYR A 27 0.53 1.29 -2.06
CA TYR A 27 0.65 0.20 -3.04
C TYR A 27 1.09 -1.13 -2.40
N ALA A 28 2.05 -1.09 -1.47
CA ALA A 28 2.50 -2.28 -0.77
C ALA A 28 1.37 -2.92 0.08
N LYS A 29 0.57 -2.08 0.75
CA LYS A 29 -0.64 -2.51 1.47
C LYS A 29 -1.68 -3.09 0.51
N TYR A 30 -1.87 -2.50 -0.66
CA TYR A 30 -2.77 -3.02 -1.70
C TYR A 30 -2.33 -4.41 -2.18
N VAL A 31 -1.06 -4.62 -2.49
CA VAL A 31 -0.54 -5.94 -2.91
C VAL A 31 -0.69 -6.97 -1.79
N ALA A 32 -0.38 -6.60 -0.54
CA ALA A 32 -0.55 -7.49 0.62
C ALA A 32 -2.02 -7.87 0.84
N HIS A 33 -2.94 -6.91 0.72
CA HIS A 33 -4.37 -7.15 0.78
C HIS A 33 -4.85 -8.04 -0.37
N HIS A 34 -4.37 -7.79 -1.60
CA HIS A 34 -4.71 -8.58 -2.78
C HIS A 34 -4.22 -10.03 -2.63
N ALA A 35 -2.98 -10.24 -2.16
CA ALA A 35 -2.44 -11.56 -1.87
C ALA A 35 -3.21 -12.29 -0.77
N ALA A 36 -3.59 -11.59 0.30
CA ALA A 36 -4.40 -12.15 1.38
C ALA A 36 -5.83 -12.50 0.93
N ALA A 37 -6.42 -11.68 0.05
CA ALA A 37 -7.78 -11.87 -0.46
C ALA A 37 -7.88 -12.92 -1.57
N CYS A 38 -6.82 -13.13 -2.35
CA CYS A 38 -6.81 -14.13 -3.44
C CYS A 38 -6.65 -15.56 -2.94
N GLY A 39 -5.94 -15.81 -1.83
CA GLY A 39 -5.56 -17.19 -1.47
C GLY A 39 -4.57 -17.79 -2.48
N THR A 40 -3.87 -18.84 -2.10
CA THR A 40 -2.77 -19.46 -2.86
C THR A 40 -3.26 -20.45 -3.93
N ASP A 41 -4.42 -20.27 -4.55
CA ASP A 41 -4.83 -21.12 -5.67
C ASP A 41 -4.24 -20.58 -6.98
N ALA A 42 -3.21 -21.29 -7.47
CA ALA A 42 -2.49 -21.01 -8.70
C ALA A 42 -3.37 -21.04 -9.98
N ALA A 43 -4.65 -21.39 -9.86
CA ALA A 43 -5.65 -21.16 -10.89
C ALA A 43 -6.34 -19.86 -10.49
N GLY A 44 -6.14 -18.77 -11.25
CA GLY A 44 -6.66 -17.41 -11.00
C GLY A 44 -8.19 -17.27 -10.95
N VAL A 45 -8.82 -18.07 -10.10
CA VAL A 45 -10.23 -18.15 -9.74
C VAL A 45 -10.36 -17.89 -8.22
N GLY A 46 -9.34 -17.26 -7.62
CA GLY A 46 -9.40 -16.73 -6.27
C GLY A 46 -10.32 -15.51 -6.20
N ARG A 47 -10.98 -15.34 -5.05
CA ARG A 47 -12.03 -14.37 -4.68
C ARG A 47 -11.68 -12.87 -4.85
N ALA A 48 -10.67 -12.49 -5.63
CA ALA A 48 -10.39 -11.09 -5.87
C ALA A 48 -11.36 -10.48 -6.88
N PRO A 49 -11.97 -9.32 -6.57
CA PRO A 49 -12.90 -8.64 -7.47
C PRO A 49 -12.22 -8.11 -8.75
N HIS A 50 -10.89 -8.01 -8.78
CA HIS A 50 -10.11 -7.57 -9.95
C HIS A 50 -8.71 -8.22 -9.98
N PRO A 51 -8.07 -8.30 -11.16
CA PRO A 51 -6.65 -8.68 -11.26
C PRO A 51 -5.75 -7.70 -10.49
N LEU A 52 -4.54 -8.14 -10.13
CA LEU A 52 -3.57 -7.26 -9.45
C LEU A 52 -3.18 -6.11 -10.37
N MET A 53 -3.43 -4.87 -9.94
CA MET A 53 -3.04 -3.66 -10.67
C MET A 53 -1.54 -3.42 -10.56
N THR A 54 -0.94 -2.87 -11.61
CA THR A 54 0.41 -2.31 -11.52
C THR A 54 0.42 -1.07 -10.64
N GLU A 55 1.60 -0.68 -10.16
CA GLU A 55 1.76 0.51 -9.31
C GLU A 55 1.21 1.79 -9.96
N ARG A 56 1.48 1.99 -11.25
CA ARG A 56 0.98 3.15 -12.01
C ARG A 56 -0.55 3.14 -12.10
N GLU A 57 -1.15 1.98 -12.34
CA GLU A 57 -2.61 1.84 -12.43
C GLU A 57 -3.26 2.12 -11.09
N PHE A 58 -2.70 1.58 -10.00
CA PHE A 58 -3.13 1.83 -8.63
C PHE A 58 -3.15 3.32 -8.30
N TRP A 59 -2.07 4.05 -8.58
CA TRP A 59 -2.01 5.49 -8.29
C TRP A 59 -2.98 6.31 -9.14
N ARG A 60 -3.18 5.94 -10.40
CA ARG A 60 -4.15 6.61 -11.26
C ARG A 60 -5.57 6.41 -10.74
N ASP A 61 -5.93 5.19 -10.42
CA ASP A 61 -7.23 4.82 -9.85
C ASP A 61 -7.47 5.47 -8.47
N GLN A 62 -6.43 5.56 -7.63
CA GLN A 62 -6.50 6.28 -6.35
C GLN A 62 -6.84 7.77 -6.55
N THR A 63 -6.15 8.45 -7.47
CA THR A 63 -6.45 9.86 -7.80
C THR A 63 -7.86 10.00 -8.38
N ASP A 64 -8.24 9.14 -9.32
CA ASP A 64 -9.58 9.16 -9.92
C ASP A 64 -10.70 9.03 -8.87
N ARG A 65 -10.50 8.19 -7.84
CA ARG A 65 -11.47 8.05 -6.74
C ARG A 65 -11.58 9.31 -5.90
N GLN A 66 -10.46 10.00 -5.62
CA GLN A 66 -10.45 11.25 -4.87
C GLN A 66 -11.10 12.38 -5.67
N ASP A 67 -10.86 12.43 -6.98
CA ASP A 67 -11.49 13.40 -7.87
C ASP A 67 -13.02 13.17 -7.98
N LYS A 68 -13.45 11.91 -8.09
CA LYS A 68 -14.87 11.53 -8.18
C LYS A 68 -15.62 11.68 -6.86
N ASN A 69 -14.95 11.46 -5.73
CA ASN A 69 -15.53 11.56 -4.39
C ASN A 69 -14.69 12.51 -3.54
N PRO A 70 -14.76 13.83 -3.79
CA PRO A 70 -14.01 14.80 -3.03
C PRO A 70 -14.64 14.90 -1.63
N GLN A 71 -14.18 14.04 -0.71
CA GLN A 71 -14.56 14.06 0.69
C GLN A 71 -14.08 15.40 1.29
N GLY A 72 -15.00 16.22 1.80
CA GLY A 72 -14.63 17.46 2.47
C GLY A 72 -14.50 18.69 1.57
N ARG A 73 -15.34 18.85 0.54
CA ARG A 73 -15.63 20.19 0.03
C ARG A 73 -16.49 20.94 1.06
N CYS A 74 -15.84 21.47 2.10
CA CYS A 74 -16.43 22.48 2.97
C CYS A 74 -16.47 23.80 2.20
N CYS A 75 -17.46 23.92 1.33
CA CYS A 75 -18.02 25.20 0.92
C CYS A 75 -19.53 25.11 1.13
#